data_AF-A0A945A611-F1
#
_entry.id   AF-A0A945A611-F1
#
_cell.length_a   1.000
_cell.length_b   1.000
_cell.length_c   1.000
_cell.angle_alpha   90.00
_cell.angle_beta   90.00
_cell.angle_gamma   90.00
#
_symmetry.space_group_name_H-M   'P 1'
#
loop_
_entity.id
_entity.type
_entity.pdbx_description
1 polymer ?
#
loop_
_entity_poly.entity_id
_entity_poly.type
_entity_poly.pdbx_seq_one_letter_code
_entity_poly.pdbx_strand_id
1 'polypeptide(L)'
;MLGSSGVVSQSEFETNLNSADSAVAVFERDDRTFLSNVRNAVRNYPTLVPALVLIVSILIFGIIAPRFLSPGVLSLVLQQVTVIGIVAIAQTLIILTAGIDLSVGAILVLSTFVMGRLSVSYGVPLPIAIAAGMAIGTLMGAFNGFLVAKIKLPPFIVTLGTLSVFTALKLWYSGS
;
A
#
# COMPACT_ATOMS: atom_id res chain seq x y z
N MET A 1 15.04 -71.16 41.64
CA MET A 1 15.74 -69.94 41.21
C MET A 1 14.73 -69.01 40.55
N LEU A 2 14.09 -68.13 41.33
CA LEU A 2 13.19 -67.10 40.81
C LEU A 2 13.76 -65.76 41.26
N GLY A 3 14.47 -65.09 40.36
CA GLY A 3 15.04 -63.77 40.57
C GLY A 3 14.25 -62.71 39.83
N SER A 4 14.03 -61.59 40.52
CA SER A 4 13.84 -60.26 39.93
C SER A 4 12.53 -59.99 39.17
N SER A 5 11.43 -59.85 39.91
CA SER A 5 10.32 -58.98 39.50
C SER A 5 10.54 -57.59 40.10
N GLY A 6 10.88 -56.62 39.25
CA GLY A 6 11.19 -55.24 39.62
C GLY A 6 10.00 -54.50 40.22
N VAL A 7 10.02 -54.34 41.54
CA VAL A 7 9.15 -53.41 42.26
C VAL A 7 9.94 -52.12 42.44
N VAL A 8 9.69 -51.14 41.58
CA VAL A 8 10.24 -49.79 41.73
C VAL A 8 9.72 -49.21 43.05
N SER A 9 10.62 -48.78 43.94
CA SER A 9 10.27 -48.33 45.30
C SER A 9 9.55 -46.97 45.24
N GLN A 10 8.53 -46.76 46.07
CA GLN A 10 7.85 -45.46 46.21
C GLN A 10 8.83 -44.30 46.50
N SER A 11 9.91 -44.56 47.24
CA SER A 11 10.96 -43.56 47.50
C SER A 11 11.72 -43.15 46.24
N GLU A 12 11.87 -44.08 45.29
CA GLU A 12 12.48 -43.86 43.98
C GLU A 12 11.55 -43.02 43.10
N PHE A 13 10.24 -43.26 43.18
CA PHE A 13 9.23 -42.42 42.52
C PHE A 13 9.22 -40.99 43.08
N GLU A 14 9.24 -40.81 44.39
CA GLU A 14 9.25 -39.48 45.03
C GLU A 14 10.54 -38.69 44.74
N THR A 15 11.68 -39.37 44.67
CA THR A 15 12.97 -38.75 44.31
C THR A 15 12.99 -38.28 42.85
N ASN A 16 12.40 -39.05 41.93
CA ASN A 16 12.27 -38.70 40.52
C ASN A 16 11.26 -37.56 40.29
N LEU A 17 10.20 -37.46 41.10
CA LEU A 17 9.22 -36.36 41.02
C LEU A 17 9.84 -35.03 41.44
N ASN A 18 10.60 -34.97 42.54
CA ASN A 18 11.23 -33.73 43.01
C ASN A 18 12.32 -33.19 42.06
N SER A 19 13.03 -34.09 41.37
CA SER A 19 14.05 -33.72 40.38
C SER A 19 13.46 -33.39 39.00
N ALA A 20 12.30 -33.96 38.65
CA ALA A 20 11.55 -33.61 37.43
C ALA A 20 10.82 -32.25 37.55
N ASP A 21 10.18 -31.95 38.68
CA ASP A 21 9.39 -30.72 38.85
C ASP A 21 10.26 -29.45 38.77
N SER A 22 11.49 -29.53 39.27
CA SER A 22 12.43 -28.39 39.25
C SER A 22 13.09 -28.17 37.88
N ALA A 23 13.14 -29.20 37.04
CA ALA A 23 13.77 -29.16 35.72
C ALA A 23 12.79 -28.74 34.60
N VAL A 24 11.48 -28.91 34.80
CA VAL A 24 10.45 -28.68 33.76
C VAL A 24 9.84 -27.27 33.82
N ALA A 25 10.11 -26.49 34.86
CA ALA A 25 9.60 -25.12 35.03
C ALA A 25 10.66 -24.01 34.95
N VAL A 26 11.86 -24.30 34.43
CA VAL A 26 12.70 -23.22 33.90
C VAL A 26 12.28 -23.03 32.47
N PHE A 27 11.17 -22.30 32.29
CA PHE A 27 10.93 -21.64 31.01
C PHE A 27 12.20 -20.87 30.70
N GLU A 28 12.93 -21.28 29.66
CA GLU A 28 13.82 -20.39 28.94
C GLU A 28 13.03 -19.09 28.80
N ARG A 29 13.43 -18.05 29.53
CA ARG A 29 12.91 -16.71 29.28
C ARG A 29 13.43 -16.40 27.89
N ASP A 30 12.62 -16.74 26.90
CA ASP A 30 12.83 -16.35 25.51
C ASP A 30 12.97 -14.82 25.60
N ASP A 31 14.20 -14.32 25.43
CA ASP A 31 14.64 -12.93 25.58
C ASP A 31 14.02 -12.05 24.47
N ARG A 32 12.71 -12.15 24.35
CA ARG A 32 11.82 -11.52 23.39
C ARG A 32 11.47 -10.16 23.93
N THR A 33 12.46 -9.28 24.02
CA THR A 33 12.22 -7.93 24.57
C THR A 33 12.28 -6.85 23.50
N PHE A 34 12.97 -7.10 22.38
CA PHE A 34 13.06 -6.12 21.29
C PHE A 34 12.31 -6.58 20.02
N LEU A 35 12.56 -7.80 19.54
CA LEU A 35 11.95 -8.30 18.30
C LEU A 35 10.43 -8.51 18.41
N SER A 36 9.94 -8.91 19.59
CA SER A 36 8.50 -9.03 19.89
C SER A 36 7.81 -7.68 19.95
N ASN A 37 8.47 -6.69 20.55
CA ASN A 37 7.97 -5.32 20.69
C ASN A 37 7.93 -4.60 19.34
N VAL A 38 8.99 -4.74 18.53
CA VAL A 38 9.01 -4.23 17.14
C VAL A 38 7.94 -4.93 16.30
N ARG A 39 7.79 -6.26 16.40
CA ARG A 39 6.74 -7.00 15.68
C ARG A 39 5.33 -6.57 16.11
N ASN A 40 5.11 -6.34 17.40
CA ASN A 40 3.83 -5.85 17.91
C ASN A 40 3.55 -4.41 17.46
N ALA A 41 4.56 -3.52 17.48
CA ALA A 41 4.42 -2.14 17.02
C ALA A 41 4.09 -2.06 15.53
N VAL A 42 4.80 -2.83 14.68
CA VAL A 42 4.55 -2.91 13.24
C VAL A 42 3.15 -3.42 12.92
N ARG A 43 2.66 -4.41 13.67
CA ARG A 43 1.31 -4.96 13.50
C ARG A 43 0.21 -4.01 13.96
N ASN A 44 0.45 -3.25 15.03
CA ASN A 44 -0.54 -2.33 15.59
C ASN A 44 -0.62 -0.99 14.82
N TYR A 45 0.45 -0.60 14.13
CA TYR A 45 0.52 0.62 13.32
C TYR A 45 1.07 0.30 11.92
N PRO A 46 0.20 -0.08 10.96
CA PRO A 46 0.61 -0.44 9.60
C PRO A 46 1.38 0.67 8.86
N THR A 47 1.22 1.93 9.27
CA THR A 47 1.91 3.10 8.71
C THR A 47 3.37 3.23 9.14
N LEU A 48 3.81 2.54 10.21
CA LEU A 48 5.19 2.62 10.68
C LEU A 48 6.19 2.03 9.70
N VAL A 49 5.82 0.95 9.00
CA VAL A 49 6.69 0.30 8.01
C VAL A 49 7.04 1.26 6.86
N PRO A 50 6.07 1.85 6.14
CA PRO A 50 6.40 2.79 5.07
C PRO A 50 7.09 4.06 5.57
N ALA A 51 6.76 4.56 6.77
CA ALA A 51 7.45 5.70 7.36
C ALA A 51 8.93 5.40 7.65
N LEU A 52 9.23 4.24 8.22
CA LEU A 52 10.60 3.78 8.47
C LEU A 52 11.36 3.61 7.15
N VAL A 53 10.75 2.95 6.16
CA VAL A 53 11.34 2.77 4.84
C VAL A 53 11.65 4.12 4.19
N LEU A 54 10.77 5.11 4.32
CA LEU A 54 10.99 6.47 3.81
C LEU A 54 12.21 7.12 4.48
N ILE A 55 12.28 7.10 5.82
CA ILE A 55 13.39 7.70 6.58
C ILE A 55 14.72 7.05 6.18
N VAL A 56 14.77 5.71 6.16
CA VAL A 56 15.96 4.95 5.78
C VAL A 56 16.36 5.26 4.33
N SER A 57 15.40 5.33 3.42
CA SER A 57 15.66 5.68 2.01
C SER A 57 16.24 7.09 1.89
N ILE A 58 15.71 8.08 2.61
CA ILE A 58 16.24 9.45 2.60
C ILE A 58 17.69 9.49 3.08
N LEU A 59 18.03 8.76 4.15
CA LEU A 59 19.39 8.70 4.69
C LEU A 59 20.36 8.04 3.70
N ILE A 60 19.99 6.89 3.15
CA ILE A 60 20.84 6.14 2.21
C ILE A 60 21.06 6.95 0.93
N PHE A 61 19.99 7.41 0.28
CA PHE A 61 20.12 8.16 -0.97
C PHE A 61 20.71 9.56 -0.76
N GLY A 62 20.51 10.18 0.42
CA GLY A 62 21.14 11.44 0.77
C GLY A 62 22.67 11.36 0.83
N ILE A 63 23.23 10.20 1.20
CA ILE A 63 24.67 9.97 1.25
C ILE A 63 25.22 9.48 -0.10
N ILE A 64 24.54 8.52 -0.73
CA ILE A 64 25.05 7.84 -1.93
C ILE A 64 24.85 8.67 -3.21
N ALA A 65 23.76 9.45 -3.30
CA ALA A 65 23.41 10.19 -4.51
C ALA A 65 23.66 11.70 -4.33
N PRO A 66 24.69 12.28 -5.00
CA PRO A 66 25.15 13.66 -4.77
C PRO A 66 24.10 14.76 -5.01
N ARG A 67 23.07 14.46 -5.80
CA ARG A 67 21.99 15.41 -6.16
C ARG A 67 20.64 15.10 -5.50
N PHE A 68 20.55 14.06 -4.68
CA PHE A 68 19.27 13.58 -4.15
C PHE A 68 18.55 14.65 -3.32
N LEU A 69 19.26 15.33 -2.43
CA LEU A 69 18.71 16.43 -1.61
C LEU A 69 18.81 17.81 -2.27
N SER A 70 19.10 17.87 -3.58
CA SER A 70 19.10 19.15 -4.29
C SER A 70 17.66 19.69 -4.40
N PRO A 71 17.45 21.02 -4.35
CA PRO A 71 16.12 21.61 -4.45
C PRO A 71 15.36 21.20 -5.72
N GLY A 72 16.07 20.99 -6.84
CA GLY A 72 15.48 20.55 -8.10
C GLY A 72 14.91 19.13 -8.03
N VAL A 73 15.69 18.17 -7.51
CA VAL A 73 15.22 16.78 -7.35
C VAL A 73 14.10 16.70 -6.32
N LEU A 74 14.24 17.40 -5.19
CA LEU A 74 13.20 17.44 -4.16
C LEU A 74 11.89 18.04 -4.71
N SER A 75 11.97 19.11 -5.50
CA SER A 75 10.78 19.71 -6.13
C SER A 75 10.08 18.74 -7.08
N LEU A 76 10.83 18.00 -7.90
CA LEU A 76 10.26 16.99 -8.81
C LEU A 76 9.57 15.86 -8.03
N VAL A 77 10.21 15.38 -6.96
CA VAL A 77 9.62 14.34 -6.09
C VAL A 77 8.35 14.86 -5.41
N LEU A 78 8.37 16.08 -4.85
CA LEU A 78 7.21 16.68 -4.21
C LEU A 78 6.06 16.92 -5.19
N GLN A 79 6.33 17.32 -6.43
CA GLN A 79 5.32 17.43 -7.47
C GLN A 79 4.65 16.08 -7.76
N GLN A 80 5.42 15.01 -7.91
CA GLN A 80 4.89 13.66 -8.13
C GLN A 80 4.07 13.15 -6.94
N VAL A 81 4.56 13.37 -5.71
CA VAL A 81 3.87 12.98 -4.47
C VAL A 81 2.59 13.76 -4.29
N THR A 82 2.56 15.05 -4.63
CA THR A 82 1.35 15.89 -4.55
C THR A 82 0.23 15.31 -5.42
N VAL A 83 0.56 14.91 -6.66
CA VAL A 83 -0.41 14.31 -7.58
C VAL A 83 -0.98 13.01 -7.01
N ILE A 84 -0.14 12.10 -6.53
CA ILE A 84 -0.58 10.82 -5.95
C ILE A 84 -1.34 11.05 -4.63
N GLY A 85 -0.92 12.03 -3.81
CA GLY A 85 -1.55 12.38 -2.55
C GLY A 85 -2.99 12.89 -2.71
N ILE A 86 -3.22 13.76 -3.70
CA ILE A 86 -4.59 14.23 -4.03
C ILE A 86 -5.46 13.06 -4.47
N VAL A 87 -4.94 12.17 -5.33
CA VAL A 87 -5.66 10.97 -5.76
C VAL A 87 -5.96 10.04 -4.59
N ALA A 88 -5.02 9.85 -3.67
CA ALA A 88 -5.21 9.03 -2.47
C ALA A 88 -6.34 9.59 -1.59
N ILE A 89 -6.39 10.91 -1.40
CA ILE A 89 -7.48 11.58 -0.68
C ILE A 89 -8.81 11.33 -1.39
N ALA A 90 -8.89 11.49 -2.71
CA ALA A 90 -10.11 11.19 -3.47
C ALA A 90 -10.52 9.71 -3.35
N GLN A 91 -9.55 8.79 -3.38
CA GLN A 91 -9.79 7.35 -3.22
C GLN A 91 -10.37 6.99 -1.85
N THR A 92 -10.11 7.79 -0.79
CA THR A 92 -10.72 7.54 0.52
C THR A 92 -12.24 7.56 0.47
N LEU A 93 -12.85 8.50 -0.27
CA LEU A 93 -14.30 8.58 -0.43
C LEU A 93 -14.87 7.34 -1.13
N ILE A 94 -14.12 6.79 -2.10
CA ILE A 94 -14.50 5.58 -2.83
C ILE A 94 -14.42 4.36 -1.92
N ILE A 95 -13.38 4.26 -1.09
CA ILE A 95 -13.22 3.17 -0.13
C ILE A 95 -14.34 3.23 0.93
N LEU A 96 -14.71 4.42 1.41
CA LEU A 96 -15.81 4.61 2.36
C LEU A 96 -17.17 4.15 1.81
N THR A 97 -17.33 4.17 0.48
CA THR A 97 -18.53 3.64 -0.20
C THR A 97 -18.42 2.14 -0.53
N ALA A 98 -17.49 1.43 0.13
CA ALA A 98 -17.16 0.02 -0.10
C ALA A 98 -16.74 -0.31 -1.54
N GLY A 99 -16.21 0.69 -2.27
CA GLY A 99 -15.68 0.54 -3.60
C GLY A 99 -14.15 0.53 -3.64
N ILE A 100 -13.60 0.07 -4.77
CA ILE A 100 -12.19 0.25 -5.14
C ILE A 100 -12.22 0.79 -6.56
N ASP A 101 -11.47 1.87 -6.81
CA ASP A 101 -11.34 2.44 -8.15
C ASP A 101 -9.93 2.22 -8.68
N LEU A 102 -9.81 1.23 -9.56
CA LEU A 102 -8.56 0.92 -10.25
C LEU A 102 -8.33 1.81 -11.48
N SER A 103 -9.39 2.42 -12.02
CA SER A 103 -9.36 3.21 -13.25
C SER A 103 -8.85 4.64 -13.04
N VAL A 104 -8.83 5.12 -11.80
CA VAL A 104 -8.42 6.50 -11.44
C VAL A 104 -7.04 6.88 -12.00
N GLY A 105 -6.11 5.92 -12.05
CA GLY A 105 -4.79 6.13 -12.65
C GLY A 105 -4.86 6.35 -14.16
N ALA A 106 -5.69 5.59 -14.88
CA ALA A 106 -5.89 5.78 -16.32
C ALA A 106 -6.64 7.07 -16.63
N ILE A 107 -7.63 7.44 -15.81
CA ILE A 107 -8.33 8.73 -15.92
C ILE A 107 -7.35 9.90 -15.75
N LEU A 108 -6.48 9.83 -14.74
CA LEU A 108 -5.44 10.84 -14.49
C LEU A 108 -4.50 10.98 -15.69
N VAL A 109 -4.00 9.86 -16.21
CA VAL A 109 -3.07 9.88 -17.35
C VAL A 109 -3.76 10.41 -18.61
N LEU A 110 -4.99 9.99 -18.90
CA LEU A 110 -5.72 10.50 -20.06
C LEU A 110 -6.00 12.00 -19.95
N SER A 111 -6.46 12.45 -18.78
CA SER A 111 -6.75 13.87 -18.52
C SER A 111 -5.51 14.73 -18.69
N THR A 112 -4.37 14.29 -18.14
CA THR A 112 -3.08 15.00 -18.30
C THR A 112 -2.58 14.98 -19.74
N PHE A 113 -2.81 13.90 -20.48
CA PHE A 113 -2.49 13.84 -21.91
C PHE A 113 -3.29 14.85 -22.73
N VAL A 114 -4.60 14.98 -22.47
CA VAL A 114 -5.45 15.95 -23.17
C VAL A 114 -5.02 17.37 -22.83
N MET A 115 -4.78 17.67 -21.55
CA MET A 115 -4.27 18.99 -21.13
C MET A 115 -2.94 19.33 -21.82
N GLY A 116 -2.00 18.38 -21.82
CA GLY A 116 -0.70 18.54 -22.45
C GLY A 116 -0.80 18.77 -23.95
N ARG A 117 -1.59 17.96 -24.67
CA ARG A 117 -1.75 18.10 -26.11
C ARG A 117 -2.46 19.39 -26.50
N LEU A 118 -3.48 19.81 -25.74
CA LEU A 118 -4.21 21.04 -26.01
C LEU A 118 -3.33 22.29 -25.81
N SER A 119 -2.56 22.30 -24.72
CA SER A 119 -1.65 23.41 -24.40
C SER A 119 -0.42 23.44 -25.32
N VAL A 120 0.26 22.30 -25.50
CA VAL A 120 1.56 22.23 -26.19
C VAL A 120 1.42 22.11 -27.71
N SER A 121 0.52 21.24 -28.20
CA SER A 121 0.40 20.97 -29.64
C SER A 121 -0.54 21.93 -30.35
N TYR A 122 -1.64 22.32 -29.70
CA TYR A 122 -2.65 23.21 -30.28
C TYR A 122 -2.55 24.66 -29.81
N GLY A 123 -1.65 24.97 -28.87
CA GLY A 123 -1.41 26.34 -28.38
C GLY A 123 -2.59 26.96 -27.62
N VAL A 124 -3.52 26.14 -27.13
CA VAL A 124 -4.69 26.62 -26.40
C VAL A 124 -4.27 27.20 -25.05
N PRO A 125 -4.83 28.34 -24.60
CA PRO A 125 -4.53 28.92 -23.31
C PRO A 125 -4.66 27.92 -22.15
N LEU A 126 -3.68 27.96 -21.23
CA LEU A 126 -3.59 27.02 -20.11
C LEU A 126 -4.88 26.86 -19.29
N PRO A 127 -5.65 27.92 -18.96
CA PRO A 127 -6.90 27.77 -18.22
C PRO A 127 -7.95 26.92 -18.95
N ILE A 128 -8.01 27.03 -20.27
CA ILE A 128 -8.95 26.27 -21.11
C ILE A 128 -8.50 24.81 -21.21
N ALA A 129 -7.19 24.57 -21.34
CA ALA A 129 -6.64 23.22 -21.32
C ALA A 129 -6.94 22.52 -19.99
N ILE A 130 -6.74 23.19 -18.85
CA ILE A 130 -7.08 22.66 -17.52
C ILE A 130 -8.58 22.34 -17.42
N ALA A 131 -9.45 23.26 -17.84
CA ALA A 131 -10.90 23.04 -17.83
C ALA A 131 -11.30 21.82 -18.68
N ALA A 132 -10.69 21.63 -19.86
CA ALA A 132 -10.93 20.48 -20.71
C ALA A 132 -10.47 19.16 -20.05
N GLY A 133 -9.30 19.16 -19.41
CA GLY A 133 -8.81 18.01 -18.66
C GLY A 133 -9.72 17.64 -17.48
N MET A 134 -10.15 18.64 -16.72
CA MET A 134 -11.11 18.45 -15.61
C MET A 134 -12.45 17.92 -16.11
N ALA A 135 -12.95 18.43 -17.24
CA ALA A 135 -14.20 17.96 -17.84
C ALA A 135 -14.11 16.48 -18.22
N ILE A 136 -13.02 16.05 -18.89
CA ILE A 136 -12.82 14.65 -19.26
C ILE A 136 -12.72 13.76 -18.02
N GLY A 137 -11.90 14.14 -17.03
CA GLY A 137 -11.78 13.37 -15.79
C GLY A 137 -13.11 13.22 -15.06
N THR A 138 -13.90 14.30 -15.00
CA THR A 138 -15.24 14.30 -14.40
C THR A 138 -16.20 13.40 -15.16
N LEU A 139 -16.20 13.45 -16.50
CA LEU A 139 -17.07 12.61 -17.33
C LEU A 139 -16.76 11.12 -17.15
N MET A 140 -15.48 10.75 -17.11
CA MET A 140 -15.05 9.36 -16.91
C MET A 140 -15.38 8.86 -15.50
N GLY A 141 -15.14 9.70 -14.47
CA GLY A 141 -15.51 9.38 -13.10
C GLY A 141 -17.03 9.27 -12.92
N ALA A 142 -17.79 10.17 -13.54
CA ALA A 142 -19.25 10.12 -13.56
C ALA A 142 -19.78 8.88 -14.28
N PHE A 143 -19.12 8.45 -15.36
CA PHE A 143 -19.44 7.21 -16.05
C PHE A 143 -19.29 5.99 -15.12
N ASN A 144 -18.15 5.87 -14.42
CA ASN A 144 -17.96 4.82 -13.42
C ASN A 144 -19.01 4.90 -12.31
N GLY A 145 -19.25 6.09 -11.76
CA GLY A 145 -20.24 6.33 -10.71
C GLY A 145 -21.67 5.98 -11.16
N PHE A 146 -22.02 6.27 -12.40
CA PHE A 146 -23.31 5.92 -13.00
C PHE A 146 -23.48 4.40 -13.11
N LEU A 147 -22.47 3.69 -13.62
CA LEU A 147 -22.50 2.23 -13.73
C LEU A 147 -22.68 1.57 -12.35
N VAL A 148 -22.00 2.08 -11.33
CA VAL A 148 -22.13 1.57 -9.96
C VAL A 148 -23.49 1.93 -9.35
N ALA A 149 -23.90 3.20 -9.42
CA ALA A 149 -25.10 3.68 -8.70
C ALA A 149 -26.42 3.28 -9.37
N LYS A 150 -26.47 3.24 -10.71
CA LYS A 150 -27.71 2.95 -11.46
C LYS A 150 -27.78 1.51 -11.96
N ILE A 151 -26.69 0.99 -12.50
CA ILE A 151 -26.65 -0.39 -13.03
C ILE A 151 -26.36 -1.41 -11.90
N LYS A 152 -25.97 -0.94 -10.71
CA LYS A 152 -25.71 -1.78 -9.52
C LYS A 152 -24.62 -2.83 -9.76
N LEU A 153 -23.66 -2.50 -10.61
CA LEU A 153 -22.50 -3.34 -10.85
C LEU A 153 -21.48 -3.20 -9.70
N PRO A 154 -20.80 -4.28 -9.28
CA PRO A 154 -19.73 -4.19 -8.28
C PRO A 154 -18.63 -3.20 -8.72
N PRO A 155 -18.22 -2.24 -7.88
CA PRO A 155 -17.26 -1.17 -8.24
C PRO A 155 -15.94 -1.68 -8.79
N PHE A 156 -15.42 -2.79 -8.25
CA PHE A 156 -14.19 -3.40 -8.72
C PHE A 156 -14.28 -3.87 -10.18
N ILE A 157 -15.40 -4.49 -10.57
CA ILE A 157 -15.59 -5.00 -11.94
C ILE A 157 -15.72 -3.83 -12.91
N VAL A 158 -16.48 -2.79 -12.53
CA VAL A 158 -16.63 -1.58 -13.33
C VAL A 158 -15.27 -0.95 -13.57
N THR A 159 -14.52 -0.68 -12.52
CA THR A 159 -13.27 0.08 -12.60
C THR A 159 -12.13 -0.72 -13.23
N LEU A 160 -12.12 -2.05 -13.10
CA LEU A 160 -11.21 -2.91 -13.85
C LEU A 160 -11.54 -2.92 -15.36
N GLY A 161 -12.83 -3.00 -15.72
CA GLY A 161 -13.26 -2.93 -17.11
C GLY A 161 -12.98 -1.57 -17.73
N THR A 162 -13.30 -0.48 -17.03
CA THR A 162 -13.06 0.88 -17.52
C THR A 162 -11.59 1.25 -17.50
N LEU A 163 -10.77 0.68 -16.62
CA LEU A 163 -9.30 0.78 -16.70
C LEU A 163 -8.81 0.33 -18.08
N SER A 164 -9.21 -0.85 -18.56
CA SER A 164 -8.81 -1.32 -19.90
C SER A 164 -9.31 -0.41 -21.02
N VAL A 165 -10.56 0.05 -20.95
CA VAL A 165 -11.14 0.97 -21.94
C VAL A 165 -10.40 2.31 -21.98
N PHE A 166 -10.14 2.91 -20.82
CA PHE A 166 -9.47 4.20 -20.70
C PHE A 166 -8.00 4.11 -21.09
N THR A 167 -7.33 3.00 -20.76
CA THR A 167 -5.97 2.72 -21.24
C THR A 167 -5.94 2.57 -22.76
N ALA A 168 -6.89 1.83 -23.35
CA ALA A 168 -6.99 1.71 -24.81
C ALA A 168 -7.26 3.07 -25.48
N LEU A 169 -8.18 3.87 -24.92
CA LEU A 169 -8.48 5.21 -25.39
C LEU A 169 -7.25 6.13 -25.30
N LYS A 170 -6.46 6.01 -24.23
CA LYS A 170 -5.20 6.74 -24.06
C LYS A 170 -4.17 6.35 -25.11
N LEU A 171 -4.01 5.06 -25.41
CA LEU A 171 -3.08 4.59 -26.45
C LEU A 171 -3.51 5.09 -27.83
N TRP A 172 -4.79 4.93 -28.16
CA TRP A 172 -5.36 5.44 -29.41
C TRP A 172 -5.18 6.95 -29.56
N TYR A 173 -5.47 7.72 -28.50
CA TYR A 173 -5.29 9.17 -28.51
C TYR A 173 -3.81 9.55 -28.61
N SER A 174 -2.91 8.85 -27.93
CA SER A 174 -1.45 9.06 -27.98
C SER A 174 -0.86 8.85 -29.37
N GLY A 175 -1.49 8.00 -30.21
CA GLY A 175 -0.97 7.64 -31.52
C GLY A 175 0.24 6.71 -31.45
N SER A 176 0.32 5.88 -30.41
CA SER A 176 1.42 4.94 -30.10
C SER A 176 0.90 3.54 -29.84
#